data_AF-A0A7C5HXC3-F1
#
_entry.id   AF-A0A7C5HXC3-F1
#
_cell.length_a   1.000
_cell.length_b   1.000
_cell.length_c   1.000
_cell.angle_alpha   90.00
_cell.angle_beta   90.00
_cell.angle_gamma   90.00
#
_symmetry.space_group_name_H-M   'P 1'
#
loop_
_entity.id
_entity.type
_entity.pdbx_description
1 polymer ?
#
loop_
_entity_poly.entity_id
_entity_poly.type
_entity_poly.pdbx_seq_one_letter_code
_entity_poly.pdbx_strand_id
1 'polypeptide(L)'
;GFARRMTAYKRPTFVFADRERLIRIAKRQPFQIVFAGKAHPQDWEGKKLIQEIFKQVKELSPHLKIAFLEDYDLEIAKRMVSGVDLWLNTPQKPFEASGTSGMKAAHNGVLHFSVLDGWWIEGCLEGITGWSIGSPPDEKSENEVQREIEDFYGKLEYAILPVFRNHREEWIKLMKNAIGKLAPYFNSHRMMKRYLSEAYFHQPALFTMNNRQT
;
A
#
# COMPACT_ATOMS: atom_id res chain seq x y z
N GLY A 1 -6.32 -6.34 1.55
CA GLY A 1 -6.39 -6.55 0.09
C GLY A 1 -5.06 -6.20 -0.54
N PHE A 2 -4.68 -6.88 -1.63
CA PHE A 2 -3.48 -6.62 -2.42
C PHE A 2 -3.87 -6.67 -3.90
N ALA A 3 -3.81 -5.54 -4.62
CA ALA A 3 -4.23 -5.51 -6.03
C ALA A 3 -3.27 -4.73 -6.93
N ARG A 4 -2.35 -5.43 -7.62
CA ARG A 4 -1.30 -4.80 -8.43
C ARG A 4 -0.88 -5.72 -9.60
N ARG A 5 -0.17 -5.17 -10.60
CA ARG A 5 0.57 -6.00 -11.57
C ARG A 5 1.50 -6.95 -10.81
N MET A 6 1.53 -8.23 -11.17
CA MET A 6 2.35 -9.25 -10.51
C MET A 6 3.76 -9.22 -11.07
N THR A 7 4.69 -8.59 -10.33
CA THR A 7 6.11 -8.45 -10.68
C THR A 7 6.96 -8.72 -9.44
N ALA A 8 8.18 -9.21 -9.62
CA ALA A 8 9.07 -9.62 -8.52
C ALA A 8 9.27 -8.53 -7.46
N TYR A 9 9.57 -7.29 -7.88
CA TYR A 9 9.84 -6.19 -6.96
C TYR A 9 8.63 -5.82 -6.08
N LYS A 10 7.39 -6.18 -6.44
CA LYS A 10 6.20 -5.91 -5.61
C LYS A 10 5.98 -6.93 -4.49
N ARG A 11 6.76 -8.01 -4.51
CA ARG A 11 6.78 -9.10 -3.52
C ARG A 11 5.39 -9.56 -3.07
N PRO A 12 4.50 -9.99 -4.00
CA PRO A 12 3.13 -10.37 -3.65
C PRO A 12 3.06 -11.61 -2.76
N THR A 13 4.11 -12.44 -2.73
CA THR A 13 4.24 -13.62 -1.87
C THR A 13 4.81 -13.31 -0.48
N PHE A 14 5.19 -12.06 -0.19
CA PHE A 14 5.82 -11.67 1.07
C PHE A 14 4.98 -12.03 2.31
N VAL A 15 3.65 -11.91 2.22
CA VAL A 15 2.74 -12.26 3.33
C VAL A 15 2.83 -13.73 3.76
N PHE A 16 3.43 -14.60 2.93
CA PHE A 16 3.64 -16.01 3.19
C PHE A 16 5.06 -16.34 3.69
N ALA A 17 5.89 -15.33 4.00
CA ALA A 17 7.28 -15.55 4.43
C ALA A 17 7.39 -16.42 5.70
N ASP A 18 6.50 -16.23 6.67
CA ASP A 18 6.36 -17.08 7.86
C ASP A 18 4.92 -17.63 7.94
N ARG A 19 4.71 -18.74 7.23
CA ARG A 19 3.40 -19.41 7.12
C ARG A 19 2.87 -19.88 8.47
N GLU A 20 3.74 -20.39 9.32
CA GLU A 20 3.35 -20.89 10.63
C GLU A 20 2.83 -19.75 11.51
N ARG A 21 3.54 -18.61 11.53
CA ARG A 21 3.08 -17.42 12.26
C ARG A 21 1.80 -16.85 11.66
N LEU A 22 1.68 -16.79 10.33
CA LEU A 22 0.44 -16.38 9.67
C LEU A 22 -0.76 -17.23 10.10
N ILE A 23 -0.59 -18.56 10.13
CA ILE A 23 -1.61 -19.51 10.60
C ILE A 23 -1.93 -19.29 12.08
N ARG A 24 -0.93 -19.11 12.93
CA ARG A 24 -1.13 -18.85 14.38
C ARG A 24 -1.95 -17.57 14.60
N ILE A 25 -1.61 -16.49 13.89
CA ILE A 25 -2.34 -15.22 13.96
C ILE A 25 -3.79 -15.43 13.49
N ALA A 26 -3.99 -16.06 12.33
CA ALA A 26 -5.32 -16.30 11.76
C ALA A 26 -6.22 -17.16 12.66
N LYS A 27 -5.65 -18.13 13.40
CA LYS A 27 -6.40 -18.94 14.38
C LYS A 27 -6.87 -18.11 15.58
N ARG A 28 -6.03 -17.18 16.07
CA ARG A 28 -6.36 -16.33 17.23
C ARG A 28 -7.31 -15.18 16.85
N GLN A 29 -7.07 -14.58 15.69
CA GLN A 29 -7.80 -13.44 15.17
C GLN A 29 -8.06 -13.69 13.69
N PRO A 30 -9.20 -14.32 13.32
CA PRO A 30 -9.49 -14.64 11.93
C PRO A 30 -9.45 -13.41 11.03
N PHE A 31 -8.94 -13.53 9.82
CA PHE A 31 -9.00 -12.50 8.78
C PHE A 31 -9.01 -13.16 7.40
N GLN A 32 -9.18 -12.36 6.35
CA GLN A 32 -9.11 -12.82 4.97
C GLN A 32 -8.10 -12.02 4.18
N ILE A 33 -7.42 -12.68 3.24
CA ILE A 33 -6.56 -12.02 2.27
C ILE A 33 -7.24 -12.08 0.90
N VAL A 34 -7.39 -10.92 0.28
CA VAL A 34 -7.92 -10.80 -1.09
C VAL A 34 -6.82 -10.29 -1.99
N PHE A 35 -6.37 -11.12 -2.91
CA PHE A 35 -5.44 -10.79 -3.98
C PHE A 35 -6.19 -10.44 -5.26
N ALA A 36 -5.61 -9.58 -6.08
CA ALA A 36 -5.99 -9.41 -7.46
C ALA A 36 -4.79 -8.93 -8.29
N GLY A 37 -4.73 -9.31 -9.55
CA GLY A 37 -3.68 -8.81 -10.44
C GLY A 37 -3.46 -9.65 -11.67
N LYS A 38 -2.67 -9.11 -12.58
CA LYS A 38 -2.25 -9.75 -13.82
C LYS A 38 -0.74 -9.69 -13.94
N ALA A 39 -0.14 -10.74 -14.50
CA ALA A 39 1.22 -10.70 -15.01
C ALA A 39 1.20 -10.26 -16.48
N HIS A 40 2.28 -9.65 -16.95
CA HIS A 40 2.40 -9.38 -18.40
C HIS A 40 2.50 -10.72 -19.16
N PRO A 41 1.96 -10.86 -20.38
CA PRO A 41 2.01 -12.12 -21.13
C PRO A 41 3.43 -12.67 -21.35
N GLN A 42 4.44 -11.80 -21.38
CA GLN A 42 5.85 -12.17 -21.53
C GLN A 42 6.62 -12.24 -20.19
N ASP A 43 5.99 -11.91 -19.07
CA ASP A 43 6.62 -11.93 -17.74
C ASP A 43 6.40 -13.30 -17.07
N TRP A 44 7.38 -14.19 -17.28
CA TRP A 44 7.35 -15.54 -16.71
C TRP A 44 7.47 -15.55 -15.18
N GLU A 45 8.21 -14.60 -14.61
CA GLU A 45 8.34 -14.50 -13.15
C GLU A 45 7.02 -14.07 -12.51
N GLY A 46 6.36 -13.07 -13.10
CA GLY A 46 5.01 -12.65 -12.70
C GLY A 46 4.00 -13.79 -12.72
N LYS A 47 4.04 -14.63 -13.76
CA LYS A 47 3.18 -15.84 -13.85
C LYS A 47 3.51 -16.87 -12.77
N LYS A 48 4.79 -17.12 -12.50
CA LYS A 48 5.22 -18.01 -11.40
C LYS A 48 4.75 -17.51 -10.04
N LEU A 49 4.78 -16.20 -9.79
CA LEU A 49 4.26 -15.61 -8.55
C LEU A 49 2.75 -15.86 -8.39
N ILE A 50 1.97 -15.75 -9.47
CA ILE A 50 0.54 -16.08 -9.44
C ILE A 50 0.35 -17.57 -9.10
N GLN A 51 1.09 -18.47 -9.76
CA GLN A 51 1.02 -19.91 -9.47
C GLN A 51 1.37 -20.23 -8.01
N GLU A 52 2.39 -19.57 -7.46
CA GLU A 52 2.77 -19.72 -6.06
C GLU A 52 1.64 -19.24 -5.13
N ILE A 53 0.99 -18.11 -5.43
CA ILE A 53 -0.17 -17.66 -4.65
C ILE A 53 -1.30 -18.70 -4.68
N PHE A 54 -1.63 -19.29 -5.83
CA PHE A 54 -2.63 -20.35 -5.91
C PHE A 54 -2.24 -21.60 -5.12
N LYS A 55 -0.95 -21.96 -5.12
CA LYS A 55 -0.44 -23.04 -4.26
C LYS A 55 -0.65 -22.73 -2.78
N GLN A 56 -0.30 -21.51 -2.35
CA GLN A 56 -0.53 -21.07 -0.97
C GLN A 56 -2.01 -21.02 -0.59
N VAL A 57 -2.89 -20.57 -1.51
CA VAL A 57 -4.35 -20.61 -1.31
C VAL A 57 -4.81 -22.03 -1.01
N LYS A 58 -4.36 -23.01 -1.79
CA LYS A 58 -4.72 -24.42 -1.59
C LYS A 58 -4.20 -24.96 -0.26
N GLU A 59 -2.92 -24.76 0.02
CA GLU A 59 -2.24 -25.28 1.22
C GLU A 59 -2.77 -24.65 2.53
N LEU A 60 -3.05 -23.34 2.51
CA LEU A 60 -3.45 -22.59 3.71
C LEU A 60 -4.96 -22.52 3.92
N SER A 61 -5.78 -22.92 2.94
CA SER A 61 -7.25 -22.87 3.01
C SER A 61 -7.89 -23.46 4.29
N PRO A 62 -7.34 -24.51 4.94
CA PRO A 62 -7.91 -25.03 6.20
C PRO A 62 -7.72 -24.08 7.40
N HIS A 63 -6.88 -23.06 7.27
CA HIS A 63 -6.44 -22.21 8.38
C HIS A 63 -6.66 -20.72 8.12
N LEU A 64 -6.64 -20.29 6.86
CA LEU A 64 -6.77 -18.90 6.47
C LEU A 64 -7.57 -18.77 5.17
N LYS A 65 -8.56 -17.88 5.16
CA LYS A 65 -9.34 -17.57 3.95
C LYS A 65 -8.50 -16.68 3.03
N ILE A 66 -8.19 -17.19 1.85
CA ILE A 66 -7.47 -16.46 0.81
C ILE A 66 -8.28 -16.54 -0.48
N ALA A 67 -8.58 -15.40 -1.07
CA ALA A 67 -9.24 -15.29 -2.37
C ALA A 67 -8.31 -14.62 -3.38
N PHE A 68 -8.30 -15.11 -4.61
CA PHE A 68 -7.64 -14.47 -5.73
C PHE A 68 -8.70 -14.05 -6.75
N LEU A 69 -8.80 -12.75 -7.01
CA LEU A 69 -9.71 -12.20 -8.02
C LEU A 69 -8.95 -12.11 -9.35
N GLU A 70 -9.36 -12.99 -10.26
CA GLU A 70 -8.87 -13.02 -11.62
C GLU A 70 -9.31 -11.78 -12.39
N ASP A 71 -8.68 -11.57 -13.53
CA ASP A 71 -9.05 -10.53 -14.48
C ASP A 71 -9.07 -9.07 -14.00
N TYR A 72 -8.30 -8.74 -12.95
CA TYR A 72 -8.18 -7.38 -12.39
C TYR A 72 -8.23 -6.25 -13.44
N ASP A 73 -9.29 -5.47 -13.35
CA ASP A 73 -9.61 -4.33 -14.18
C ASP A 73 -10.09 -3.15 -13.30
N LEU A 74 -10.68 -2.12 -13.92
CA LEU A 74 -11.18 -0.96 -13.18
C LEU A 74 -12.42 -1.28 -12.33
N GLU A 75 -13.25 -2.26 -12.72
CA GLU A 75 -14.42 -2.64 -11.94
C GLU A 75 -14.01 -3.36 -10.66
N ILE A 76 -13.14 -4.36 -10.78
CA ILE A 76 -12.57 -5.07 -9.64
C ILE A 76 -11.80 -4.09 -8.75
N ALA A 77 -11.01 -3.18 -9.34
CA ALA A 77 -10.33 -2.14 -8.59
C ALA A 77 -11.32 -1.31 -7.75
N LYS A 78 -12.41 -0.83 -8.34
CA LYS A 78 -13.44 -0.03 -7.66
C LYS A 78 -14.07 -0.79 -6.49
N ARG A 79 -14.41 -2.07 -6.70
CA ARG A 79 -14.99 -2.94 -5.66
C ARG A 79 -13.98 -3.22 -4.54
N MET A 80 -12.71 -3.47 -4.88
CA MET A 80 -11.68 -3.74 -3.88
C MET A 80 -11.33 -2.52 -3.04
N VAL A 81 -11.09 -1.35 -3.66
CA VAL A 81 -10.69 -0.15 -2.90
C VAL A 81 -11.80 0.37 -1.99
N SER A 82 -13.05 -0.04 -2.19
CA SER A 82 -14.19 0.30 -1.33
C SER A 82 -14.61 -0.83 -0.38
N GLY A 83 -14.12 -2.05 -0.60
CA GLY A 83 -14.58 -3.25 0.11
C GLY A 83 -13.57 -3.87 1.08
N VAL A 84 -12.30 -3.48 1.05
CA VAL A 84 -11.28 -3.99 1.98
C VAL A 84 -11.01 -3.00 3.10
N ASP A 85 -10.70 -3.51 4.31
CA ASP A 85 -10.40 -2.65 5.46
C ASP A 85 -8.94 -2.16 5.51
N LEU A 86 -8.03 -3.00 5.00
CA LEU A 86 -6.58 -2.76 5.01
C LEU A 86 -5.99 -3.02 3.62
N TRP A 87 -5.25 -2.05 3.08
CA TRP A 87 -4.54 -2.14 1.80
C TRP A 87 -3.06 -2.45 2.02
N LEU A 88 -2.62 -3.62 1.54
CA LEU A 88 -1.26 -4.12 1.72
C LEU A 88 -0.40 -3.83 0.50
N ASN A 89 0.79 -3.26 0.72
CA ASN A 89 1.82 -3.10 -0.31
C ASN A 89 3.19 -3.49 0.27
N THR A 90 3.92 -4.39 -0.37
CA THR A 90 5.24 -4.84 0.10
C THR A 90 6.31 -4.69 -0.97
N PRO A 91 6.44 -3.52 -1.64
CA PRO A 91 7.48 -3.33 -2.65
C PRO A 91 8.87 -3.46 -2.02
N GLN A 92 9.83 -3.96 -2.79
CA GLN A 92 11.25 -3.90 -2.48
C GLN A 92 11.72 -2.46 -2.68
N LYS A 93 12.29 -1.85 -1.63
CA LYS A 93 12.87 -0.52 -1.70
C LYS A 93 14.08 -0.51 -2.65
N PRO A 94 14.35 0.57 -3.39
CA PRO A 94 13.53 1.77 -3.60
C PRO A 94 12.79 1.71 -4.95
N PHE A 95 12.18 0.56 -5.30
CA PHE A 95 11.66 0.32 -6.66
C PHE A 95 10.23 0.82 -6.88
N GLU A 96 9.53 1.29 -5.85
CA GLU A 96 8.25 1.95 -5.99
C GLU A 96 8.43 3.46 -6.11
N ALA A 97 8.25 4.03 -7.30
CA ALA A 97 8.37 5.48 -7.49
C ALA A 97 7.22 6.26 -6.80
N SER A 98 6.00 5.72 -6.80
CA SER A 98 4.84 6.38 -6.19
C SER A 98 3.82 5.34 -5.71
N GLY A 99 2.71 5.13 -6.44
CA GLY A 99 1.71 4.11 -6.13
C GLY A 99 0.30 4.66 -5.97
N THR A 100 -0.37 4.96 -7.08
CA THR A 100 -1.70 5.60 -7.07
C THR A 100 -2.83 4.71 -6.58
N SER A 101 -2.66 3.39 -6.56
CA SER A 101 -3.68 2.47 -6.02
C SER A 101 -3.90 2.68 -4.52
N GLY A 102 -2.83 2.97 -3.77
CA GLY A 102 -2.97 3.29 -2.36
C GLY A 102 -3.70 4.62 -2.13
N MET A 103 -3.38 5.63 -2.93
CA MET A 103 -4.09 6.91 -2.91
C MET A 103 -5.61 6.73 -3.11
N LYS A 104 -6.03 5.86 -4.05
CA LYS A 104 -7.46 5.54 -4.29
C LYS A 104 -8.11 4.87 -3.08
N ALA A 105 -7.42 3.92 -2.44
CA ALA A 105 -7.90 3.24 -1.25
C ALA A 105 -8.08 4.23 -0.08
N ALA A 106 -7.15 5.18 0.09
CA ALA A 106 -7.23 6.19 1.14
C ALA A 106 -8.47 7.10 1.01
N HIS A 107 -8.89 7.41 -0.22
CA HIS A 107 -10.13 8.18 -0.46
C HIS A 107 -11.40 7.44 0.00
N ASN A 108 -11.34 6.12 0.11
CA ASN A 108 -12.43 5.28 0.60
C ASN A 108 -12.30 4.96 2.10
N GLY A 109 -11.37 5.61 2.81
CA GLY A 109 -11.11 5.34 4.23
C GLY A 109 -10.38 4.04 4.51
N VAL A 110 -9.84 3.39 3.48
CA VAL A 110 -9.05 2.16 3.65
C VAL A 110 -7.68 2.51 4.22
N LEU A 111 -7.32 1.85 5.31
CA LEU A 111 -6.02 2.03 5.96
C LEU A 111 -4.93 1.32 5.18
N HIS A 112 -3.71 1.83 5.30
CA HIS A 112 -2.56 1.29 4.57
C HIS A 112 -1.64 0.54 5.49
N PHE A 113 -1.12 -0.57 5.00
CA PHE A 113 -0.02 -1.30 5.62
C PHE A 113 1.04 -1.53 4.55
N SER A 114 2.14 -0.78 4.61
CA SER A 114 3.07 -0.75 3.50
C SER A 114 4.51 -0.52 3.93
N VAL A 115 5.42 -1.10 3.18
CA VAL A 115 6.83 -0.69 3.20
C VAL A 115 6.92 0.80 2.86
N LEU A 116 7.79 1.54 3.56
CA LEU A 116 8.03 2.97 3.33
C LEU A 116 8.81 3.18 2.03
N ASP A 117 8.09 3.15 0.91
CA ASP A 117 8.60 3.43 -0.43
C ASP A 117 7.54 4.19 -1.26
N GLY A 118 8.00 4.92 -2.28
CA GLY A 118 7.15 5.73 -3.15
C GLY A 118 6.26 6.72 -2.40
N TRP A 119 4.96 6.72 -2.72
CA TRP A 119 4.00 7.67 -2.14
C TRP A 119 3.80 7.48 -0.63
N TRP A 120 4.11 6.29 -0.11
CA TRP A 120 3.87 5.98 1.29
C TRP A 120 4.84 6.72 2.21
N ILE A 121 6.01 7.12 1.72
CA ILE A 121 6.94 7.99 2.44
C ILE A 121 6.26 9.34 2.79
N GLU A 122 5.48 9.90 1.87
CA GLU A 122 4.74 11.14 2.09
C GLU A 122 3.44 10.93 2.88
N GLY A 123 2.82 9.76 2.74
CA GLY A 123 1.49 9.47 3.30
C GLY A 123 1.48 8.82 4.69
N CYS A 124 2.57 8.17 5.10
CA CYS A 124 2.59 7.41 6.34
C CYS A 124 2.71 8.33 7.56
N LEU A 125 1.65 8.37 8.35
CA LEU A 125 1.67 8.83 9.73
C LEU A 125 1.36 7.59 10.58
N GLU A 126 2.40 7.03 11.19
CA GLU A 126 2.35 5.74 11.89
C GLU A 126 1.22 5.72 12.93
N GLY A 127 0.32 4.74 12.84
CA GLY A 127 -0.84 4.61 13.73
C GLY A 127 -1.91 5.68 13.56
N ILE A 128 -1.82 6.55 12.55
CA ILE A 128 -2.79 7.62 12.27
C ILE A 128 -3.44 7.43 10.90
N THR A 129 -2.65 7.26 9.83
CA THR A 129 -3.14 7.01 8.46
C THR A 129 -2.94 5.57 8.01
N GLY A 130 -2.15 4.79 8.77
CA GLY A 130 -1.80 3.41 8.49
C GLY A 130 -0.52 3.02 9.24
N TRP A 131 0.14 1.98 8.75
CA TRP A 131 1.34 1.43 9.36
C TRP A 131 2.42 1.21 8.30
N SER A 132 3.66 1.51 8.67
CA SER A 132 4.86 1.18 7.92
C SER A 132 5.26 -0.28 8.08
N ILE A 133 6.09 -0.80 7.18
CA ILE A 133 6.78 -2.10 7.31
C ILE A 133 8.28 -1.87 7.11
N GLY A 134 9.09 -2.40 8.03
CA GLY A 134 10.55 -2.36 7.94
C GLY A 134 11.15 -1.06 8.46
N SER A 135 12.38 -0.76 8.04
CA SER A 135 13.11 0.40 8.54
C SER A 135 12.58 1.73 7.96
N PRO A 136 12.89 2.86 8.60
CA PRO A 136 12.71 4.19 8.01
C PRO A 136 13.39 4.32 6.63
N PRO A 137 12.99 5.31 5.79
CA PRO A 137 13.49 5.43 4.41
C PRO A 137 15.01 5.58 4.30
N ASP A 138 15.64 6.26 5.26
CA ASP A 138 17.07 6.61 5.23
C ASP A 138 17.97 5.59 5.96
N GLU A 139 17.40 4.53 6.53
CA GLU A 139 18.14 3.53 7.29
C GLU A 139 18.39 2.29 6.42
N LYS A 140 19.66 1.95 6.20
CA LYS A 140 20.07 0.70 5.57
C LYS A 140 20.43 -0.32 6.64
N SER A 141 19.61 -1.35 6.78
CA SER A 141 19.92 -2.51 7.62
C SER A 141 20.47 -3.66 6.77
N GLU A 142 21.51 -4.33 7.25
CA GLU A 142 22.03 -5.57 6.63
C GLU A 142 20.99 -6.70 6.64
N ASN A 143 20.02 -6.64 7.57
CA ASN A 143 18.95 -7.64 7.74
C ASN A 143 17.55 -7.06 7.45
N GLU A 144 17.44 -6.12 6.52
CA GLU A 144 16.18 -5.39 6.24
C GLU A 144 15.00 -6.35 5.97
N VAL A 145 15.19 -7.42 5.20
CA VAL A 145 14.11 -8.37 4.90
C VAL A 145 13.61 -9.06 6.16
N GLN A 146 14.50 -9.49 7.06
CA GLN A 146 14.11 -10.14 8.31
C GLN A 146 13.37 -9.15 9.22
N ARG A 147 13.83 -7.89 9.28
CA ARG A 147 13.15 -6.84 10.02
C ARG A 147 11.75 -6.55 9.45
N GLU A 148 11.62 -6.45 8.13
CA GLU A 148 10.32 -6.28 7.47
C GLU A 148 9.37 -7.43 7.82
N ILE A 149 9.85 -8.68 7.85
CA ILE A 149 9.07 -9.85 8.22
C ILE A 149 8.60 -9.74 9.68
N GLU A 150 9.51 -9.46 10.60
CA GLU A 150 9.21 -9.33 12.03
C GLU A 150 8.21 -8.22 12.32
N ASP A 151 8.42 -7.07 11.69
CA ASP A 151 7.57 -5.88 11.81
C ASP A 151 6.20 -6.12 11.17
N PHE A 152 6.14 -6.76 10.01
CA PHE A 152 4.90 -7.13 9.34
C PHE A 152 4.01 -7.98 10.24
N TYR A 153 4.53 -9.10 10.75
CA TYR A 153 3.74 -10.00 11.59
C TYR A 153 3.48 -9.41 12.98
N GLY A 154 4.43 -8.66 13.53
CA GLY A 154 4.28 -7.97 14.81
C GLY A 154 3.14 -6.95 14.78
N LYS A 155 3.15 -6.03 13.81
CA LYS A 155 2.08 -5.04 13.65
C LYS A 155 0.75 -5.68 13.30
N LEU A 156 0.74 -6.70 12.43
CA LEU A 156 -0.49 -7.41 12.11
C LEU A 156 -1.13 -8.03 13.37
N GLU A 157 -0.34 -8.74 14.19
CA GLU A 157 -0.82 -9.46 15.38
C GLU A 157 -1.18 -8.53 16.54
N TYR A 158 -0.36 -7.52 16.82
CA TYR A 158 -0.44 -6.74 18.06
C TYR A 158 -0.97 -5.32 17.89
N ALA A 159 -0.91 -4.73 16.70
CA ALA A 159 -1.34 -3.34 16.48
C ALA A 159 -2.60 -3.24 15.62
N ILE A 160 -2.71 -4.03 14.54
CA ILE A 160 -3.75 -3.84 13.52
C ILE A 160 -5.00 -4.67 13.84
N LEU A 161 -4.87 -5.99 13.92
CA LEU A 161 -6.02 -6.87 14.09
C LEU A 161 -6.74 -6.66 15.45
N PRO A 162 -6.06 -6.40 16.59
CA PRO A 162 -6.74 -6.11 17.85
C PRO A 162 -7.62 -4.86 17.77
N VAL A 163 -7.13 -3.77 17.16
CA VAL A 163 -7.89 -2.52 16.99
C VAL A 163 -9.08 -2.75 16.07
N PHE A 164 -8.86 -3.40 14.92
CA PHE A 164 -9.92 -3.71 13.96
C PHE A 164 -11.07 -4.52 14.59
N ARG A 165 -10.73 -5.51 15.43
CA ARG A 165 -11.71 -6.44 16.01
C ARG A 165 -12.44 -5.87 17.22
N ASN A 166 -11.72 -5.19 18.11
CA ASN A 166 -12.23 -4.87 19.44
C ASN A 166 -12.52 -3.38 19.64
N HIS A 167 -11.97 -2.50 18.79
CA HIS A 167 -12.02 -1.04 18.98
C HIS A 167 -12.59 -0.34 17.74
N ARG A 168 -13.87 -0.59 17.46
CA ARG A 168 -14.57 -0.06 16.27
C ARG A 168 -14.47 1.48 16.14
N GLU A 169 -14.64 2.21 17.23
CA GLU A 169 -14.58 3.68 17.22
C GLU A 169 -13.18 4.19 16.85
N GLU A 170 -12.14 3.53 17.36
CA GLU A 170 -10.75 3.83 17.03
C GLU A 170 -10.48 3.53 15.56
N TRP A 171 -10.95 2.38 15.06
CA TRP A 171 -10.83 2.05 13.63
C TRP A 171 -11.51 3.10 12.75
N ILE A 172 -12.73 3.53 13.08
CA ILE A 172 -13.43 4.60 12.36
C ILE A 172 -12.64 5.92 12.42
N LYS A 173 -12.02 6.24 13.55
CA LYS A 173 -11.15 7.42 13.68
C LYS A 173 -9.94 7.32 12.75
N LEU A 174 -9.32 6.15 12.64
CA LEU A 174 -8.24 5.90 11.68
C LEU A 174 -8.75 6.09 10.24
N MET A 175 -9.92 5.53 9.88
CA MET A 175 -10.50 5.70 8.55
C MET A 175 -10.72 7.19 8.22
N LYS A 176 -11.26 7.96 9.17
CA LYS A 176 -11.45 9.42 9.04
C LYS A 176 -10.13 10.15 8.89
N ASN A 177 -9.09 9.74 9.61
CA ASN A 177 -7.75 10.30 9.46
C ASN A 177 -7.14 10.01 8.08
N ALA A 178 -7.29 8.77 7.59
CA ALA A 178 -6.84 8.41 6.24
C ALA A 178 -7.49 9.31 5.19
N ILE A 179 -8.82 9.48 5.23
CA ILE A 179 -9.53 10.40 4.32
C ILE A 179 -9.04 11.83 4.53
N GLY A 180 -9.14 12.35 5.76
CA GLY A 180 -8.92 13.76 6.05
C GLY A 180 -7.48 14.25 5.86
N LYS A 181 -6.49 13.35 5.92
CA LYS A 181 -5.07 13.70 5.75
C LYS A 181 -4.52 13.33 4.38
N LEU A 182 -4.93 12.20 3.81
CA LEU A 182 -4.38 11.73 2.54
C LEU A 182 -5.15 12.26 1.34
N ALA A 183 -6.49 12.26 1.35
CA ALA A 183 -7.28 12.64 0.18
C ALA A 183 -7.05 14.11 -0.28
N PRO A 184 -6.97 15.11 0.64
CA PRO A 184 -6.69 16.49 0.25
C PRO A 184 -5.28 16.70 -0.33
N TYR A 185 -4.33 15.83 0.01
CA TYR A 185 -2.96 15.92 -0.46
C TYR A 185 -2.73 15.13 -1.76
N PHE A 186 -3.31 13.93 -1.88
CA PHE A 186 -3.14 13.02 -3.01
C PHE A 186 -4.31 13.07 -4.00
N ASN A 187 -4.58 14.24 -4.57
CA ASN A 187 -5.57 14.39 -5.64
C ASN A 187 -4.97 15.00 -6.91
N SER A 188 -5.57 14.65 -8.05
CA SER A 188 -5.11 15.11 -9.36
C SER A 188 -5.29 16.61 -9.57
N HIS A 189 -6.21 17.29 -8.87
CA HIS A 189 -6.33 18.75 -8.96
C HIS A 189 -5.08 19.45 -8.44
N ARG A 190 -4.56 19.04 -7.27
CA ARG A 190 -3.29 19.54 -6.72
C ARG A 190 -2.14 19.25 -7.67
N MET A 191 -2.04 18.02 -8.18
CA MET A 191 -1.01 17.65 -9.16
C MET A 191 -1.06 18.58 -10.38
N MET A 192 -2.22 18.71 -11.02
CA MET A 192 -2.40 19.55 -12.22
C MET A 192 -2.09 21.02 -11.93
N LYS A 193 -2.51 21.55 -10.78
CA LYS A 193 -2.18 22.93 -10.37
C LYS A 193 -0.67 23.15 -10.31
N ARG A 194 0.07 22.22 -9.70
CA ARG A 194 1.55 22.29 -9.62
C ARG A 194 2.19 22.20 -11.00
N TYR A 195 1.74 21.28 -11.86
CA TYR A 195 2.24 21.20 -13.23
C TYR A 195 2.06 22.53 -13.98
N LEU A 196 0.89 23.14 -13.87
CA LEU A 196 0.60 24.43 -14.51
C LEU A 196 1.50 25.54 -13.96
N SER A 197 1.63 25.69 -12.63
CA SER A 197 2.37 26.81 -12.03
C SER A 197 3.88 26.63 -11.99
N GLU A 198 4.37 25.40 -11.85
CA GLU A 198 5.79 25.10 -11.58
C GLU A 198 6.53 24.58 -12.82
N ALA A 199 5.82 23.97 -13.79
CA ALA A 199 6.48 23.36 -14.96
C ALA A 199 6.12 24.04 -16.29
N TYR A 200 4.84 24.32 -16.55
CA TYR A 200 4.39 24.79 -17.86
C TYR A 200 4.29 26.30 -17.99
N PHE A 201 3.71 26.98 -17.00
CA PHE A 201 3.52 28.44 -16.98
C PHE A 201 4.35 29.10 -15.90
N HIS A 202 5.50 28.51 -15.57
CA HIS A 202 6.49 29.14 -14.71
C HIS A 202 6.99 30.39 -15.41
N GLN A 203 6.35 31.54 -15.19
CA GLN A 203 6.91 32.82 -15.60
C GLN A 203 8.12 33.05 -14.69
N PRO A 204 9.36 33.03 -15.23
CA PRO A 204 10.46 33.62 -14.49
C PRO A 204 10.09 35.08 -14.30
N ALA A 205 10.15 35.58 -13.08
CA ALA A 205 10.00 37.00 -12.81
C ALA A 205 11.13 37.75 -13.53
N LEU A 206 10.94 38.07 -14.82
CA LEU A 206 11.70 39.12 -15.49
C LEU A 206 11.18 40.44 -14.92
N PHE A 207 11.67 40.78 -13.73
CA PHE A 207 11.70 42.16 -13.27
C PHE A 207 12.66 42.92 -14.20
N THR A 208 12.17 43.33 -15.37
CA THR A 208 12.77 44.45 -16.09
C THR A 208 12.46 45.70 -15.29
N MET A 209 13.36 46.05 -14.36
CA MET A 209 13.47 47.43 -13.89
C MET A 209 13.90 48.30 -15.07
N ASN A 210 12.91 48.76 -15.85
CA ASN A 210 13.10 49.93 -16.68
C ASN A 210 13.21 51.13 -15.73
N ASN A 211 14.44 51.43 -15.29
CA ASN A 211 14.78 52.76 -14.81
C ASN A 211 14.60 53.74 -15.97
N ARG A 212 13.38 54.29 -16.07
CA ARG A 212 13.09 55.52 -16.81
C ARG A 212 12.64 56.58 -15.81
N GLN A 213 13.56 57.40 -15.34
CA GLN A 213 13.40 58.81 -14.95
C GLN A 213 14.80 59.44 -15.15
N THR A 214 15.01 60.12 -16.28
CA THR A 214 15.10 61.60 -16.42
C THR A 214 16.21 62.22 -15.60
#